data_AF-A0A2G1BPQ4-F1
#
_entry.id   AF-A0A2G1BPQ4-F1
#
_cell.length_a   1.000
_cell.length_b   1.000
_cell.length_c   1.000
_cell.angle_alpha   90.00
_cell.angle_beta   90.00
_cell.angle_gamma   90.00
#
_symmetry.space_group_name_H-M   'P 1'
#
loop_
_entity.id
_entity.type
_entity.pdbx_description
1 polymer ?
#
loop_
_entity_poly.entity_id
_entity_poly.type
_entity_poly.pdbx_seq_one_letter_code
_entity_poly.pdbx_strand_id
1 'polypeptide(L)'
;FLYSQNTSNIDLSKSFDWRSGLNFSFGAELRVENYQIGAGEEASYIDGGSVFINQDGEEIPRIAGAQVFPGIQPDNELNKFRTNSSFYVDVEANVTDQWLVQG
;
A
#
# COMPACT_ATOMS: atom_id res chain seq x y z
N PHE A 1 -9.07 -8.12 6.45
CA PHE A 1 -8.06 -7.51 5.56
C PHE A 1 -6.69 -7.94 6.02
N LEU A 2 -5.83 -8.38 5.10
CA LEU A 2 -4.43 -8.69 5.39
C LEU A 2 -3.55 -7.77 4.57
N TYR A 3 -2.49 -7.28 5.18
CA TYR A 3 -1.49 -6.45 4.52
C TYR A 3 -0.11 -6.95 4.89
N SER A 4 0.76 -7.14 3.90
CA SER A 4 2.17 -7.42 4.10
C SER A 4 3.02 -6.50 3.23
N GLN A 5 4.20 -6.15 3.74
CA GLN A 5 5.16 -5.30 3.05
C GLN A 5 6.56 -5.83 3.30
N ASN A 6 7.36 -5.88 2.24
CA ASN A 6 8.80 -6.11 2.32
C ASN A 6 9.51 -4.97 1.60
N THR A 7 10.55 -4.42 2.22
CA THR A 7 11.41 -3.39 1.65
C THR A 7 12.85 -3.88 1.64
N SER A 8 13.54 -3.70 0.53
CA SER A 8 14.95 -4.07 0.34
C SER A 8 15.73 -2.88 -0.17
N ASN A 9 16.87 -2.61 0.46
CA ASN A 9 17.74 -1.49 0.15
C ASN A 9 19.14 -1.98 -0.22
N ILE A 10 19.75 -1.31 -1.18
CA ILE A 10 21.15 -1.45 -1.54
C ILE A 10 21.75 -0.06 -1.57
N ASP A 11 22.80 0.14 -0.78
CA ASP A 11 23.48 1.42 -0.62
C ASP A 11 24.99 1.20 -0.76
N LEU A 12 25.63 1.99 -1.62
CA LEU A 12 27.06 1.91 -1.88
C LEU A 12 27.64 3.32 -1.82
N SER A 13 28.71 3.48 -1.05
CA SER A 13 29.42 4.75 -0.92
C SER A 13 30.92 4.55 -1.06
N LYS A 14 31.57 5.56 -1.64
CA LYS A 14 33.02 5.59 -1.77
C LYS A 14 33.54 7.00 -1.66
N SER A 15 34.48 7.18 -0.73
CA SER A 15 35.27 8.39 -0.60
C SER A 15 36.53 8.32 -1.46
N PHE A 16 36.90 9.46 -2.04
CA PHE A 16 38.08 9.66 -2.86
C PHE A 16 38.88 10.85 -2.32
N ASP A 17 40.21 10.71 -2.30
CA ASP A 17 41.13 11.79 -1.97
C ASP A 17 41.30 12.75 -3.15
N TRP A 18 40.27 13.55 -3.40
CA TRP A 18 40.26 14.60 -4.43
C TRP A 18 40.06 15.96 -3.78
N ARG A 19 41.07 16.85 -3.89
CA ARG A 19 41.14 18.14 -3.18
C ARG A 19 41.03 17.92 -1.67
N SER A 20 40.06 18.53 -1.01
CA SER A 20 39.81 18.38 0.43
C SER A 20 38.81 17.24 0.73
N GLY A 21 38.39 16.48 -0.28
CA GLY A 21 37.57 15.28 -0.14
C GLY A 21 36.41 15.25 -1.14
N LEU A 22 36.17 14.06 -1.72
CA LEU A 22 35.01 13.77 -2.57
C LEU A 22 34.35 12.50 -2.06
N ASN A 23 33.04 12.51 -1.85
CA ASN A 23 32.24 11.34 -1.56
C ASN A 23 31.24 11.13 -2.69
N PHE A 24 31.12 9.89 -3.12
CA PHE A 24 30.14 9.46 -4.10
C PHE A 24 29.33 8.34 -3.50
N SER A 25 28.02 8.52 -3.43
CA SER A 25 27.07 7.54 -2.93
C SER A 25 25.98 7.28 -3.95
N PHE A 26 25.49 6.06 -4.01
CA PHE A 26 24.31 5.71 -4.76
C PHE A 26 23.60 4.56 -4.10
N GLY A 27 22.29 4.48 -4.32
CA GLY A 27 21.50 3.39 -3.80
C GLY A 27 20.19 3.21 -4.54
N ALA A 28 19.51 2.13 -4.19
CA ALA A 28 18.21 1.80 -4.72
C ALA A 28 17.35 1.12 -3.65
N GLU A 29 16.05 1.41 -3.68
CA GLU A 29 15.04 0.77 -2.83
C GLU A 29 14.06 0.01 -3.71
N LEU A 30 13.68 -1.19 -3.27
CA LEU A 30 12.55 -1.95 -3.80
C LEU A 30 11.59 -2.27 -2.66
N ARG A 31 10.33 -1.89 -2.83
CA ARG A 31 9.23 -2.16 -1.91
C ARG A 31 8.17 -3.00 -2.61
N VAL A 32 7.83 -4.12 -1.99
CA VAL A 32 6.77 -5.02 -2.45
C VAL A 32 5.71 -5.09 -1.37
N GLU A 33 4.47 -4.80 -1.74
CA GLU A 33 3.31 -4.81 -0.87
C GLU A 33 2.28 -5.81 -1.38
N ASN A 34 1.60 -6.48 -0.46
CA ASN A 34 0.48 -7.35 -0.74
C ASN A 34 -0.73 -6.94 0.09
N TYR A 35 -1.84 -6.70 -0.60
CA TYR A 35 -3.11 -6.34 0.01
C TYR A 35 -4.14 -7.43 -0.30
N GLN A 36 -4.76 -7.96 0.76
CA GLN A 36 -5.79 -8.98 0.64
C GLN A 36 -7.09 -8.58 1.32
N ILE A 37 -8.18 -8.77 0.60
CA ILE A 37 -9.55 -8.75 1.07
C ILE A 37 -10.06 -10.19 0.99
N GLY A 38 -10.42 -10.77 2.14
CA GLY A 38 -11.21 -12.01 2.18
C GLY A 38 -12.69 -11.70 2.28
N ALA A 39 -13.56 -12.68 2.01
CA ALA A 39 -15.00 -12.52 2.16
C ALA A 39 -15.36 -12.13 3.60
N GLY A 40 -16.43 -11.33 3.73
CA GLY A 40 -17.06 -11.08 5.01
C GLY A 40 -17.74 -12.34 5.56
N GLU A 41 -18.39 -12.23 6.71
CA GLU A 41 -19.25 -13.30 7.20
C GLU A 41 -20.45 -13.48 6.28
N GLU A 42 -20.89 -14.72 6.04
CA GLU A 42 -21.99 -15.04 5.12
C GLU A 42 -23.26 -14.23 5.42
N ALA A 43 -23.65 -14.17 6.69
CA ALA A 43 -24.81 -13.39 7.17
C ALA A 43 -24.72 -11.88 6.87
N SER A 44 -23.52 -11.35 6.55
CA SER A 44 -23.33 -9.93 6.22
C SER A 44 -23.69 -9.59 4.77
N TYR A 45 -23.72 -10.57 3.87
CA TYR A 45 -23.96 -10.33 2.43
C TYR A 45 -25.09 -11.17 1.82
N ILE A 46 -25.60 -12.20 2.50
CA ILE A 46 -26.75 -12.97 2.00
C ILE A 46 -28.07 -12.22 2.25
N ASP A 47 -29.00 -12.39 1.31
CA ASP A 47 -30.40 -12.07 1.55
C ASP A 47 -31.07 -13.24 2.27
N GLY A 48 -31.43 -13.04 3.54
CA GLY A 48 -32.14 -14.03 4.35
C GLY A 48 -33.62 -14.21 3.99
N GLY A 49 -34.11 -13.54 2.93
CA GLY A 49 -35.51 -13.61 2.48
C GLY A 49 -36.49 -12.92 3.44
N SER A 50 -36.00 -11.96 4.23
CA SER A 50 -36.83 -11.27 5.21
C SER A 50 -37.77 -10.28 4.52
N VAL A 51 -39.05 -10.32 4.88
CA VAL A 51 -40.08 -9.41 4.36
C VAL A 51 -40.62 -8.50 5.46
N PHE A 52 -41.24 -7.40 5.07
CA PHE A 52 -42.11 -6.59 5.94
C PHE A 52 -43.42 -6.30 5.23
N ILE A 53 -44.48 -6.11 6.02
CA ILE A 53 -45.80 -5.77 5.49
C ILE A 53 -45.91 -4.25 5.44
N ASN A 54 -46.24 -3.70 4.26
CA ASN A 54 -46.48 -2.27 4.08
C ASN A 54 -47.86 -1.85 4.63
N GLN A 55 -48.20 -0.56 4.50
CA GLN A 55 -49.49 -0.05 4.98
C GLN A 55 -50.69 -0.63 4.20
N ASP A 56 -50.46 -1.15 2.99
CA ASP A 56 -51.45 -1.73 2.09
C ASP A 56 -51.61 -3.25 2.26
N GLY A 57 -50.86 -3.87 3.19
CA GLY A 57 -50.93 -5.30 3.48
C GLY A 57 -50.07 -6.18 2.55
N GLU A 58 -49.23 -5.59 1.71
CA GLU A 58 -48.37 -6.28 0.77
C GLU A 58 -47.04 -6.67 1.42
N GLU A 59 -46.54 -7.87 1.13
CA GLU A 59 -45.22 -8.33 1.56
C GLU A 59 -44.13 -7.74 0.65
N ILE A 60 -43.28 -6.89 1.22
CA ILE A 60 -42.15 -6.28 0.53
C ILE A 60 -40.84 -6.90 1.07
N PRO A 61 -39.91 -7.33 0.20
CA PRO A 61 -38.60 -7.82 0.63
C PRO A 61 -37.78 -6.71 1.28
N ARG A 62 -37.09 -7.04 2.37
CA ARG A 62 -36.10 -6.15 2.99
C ARG A 62 -34.84 -6.11 2.14
N ILE A 63 -34.17 -4.97 2.15
CA ILE A 63 -32.87 -4.83 1.48
C ILE A 63 -31.83 -5.63 2.28
N ALA A 64 -31.10 -6.51 1.61
CA ALA A 64 -30.04 -7.32 2.20
C ALA A 64 -28.84 -6.48 2.66
N GLY A 65 -28.16 -6.94 3.71
CA GLY A 65 -27.00 -6.27 4.31
C GLY A 65 -27.23 -5.81 5.76
N ALA A 66 -26.15 -5.73 6.53
CA ALA A 66 -26.19 -5.20 7.88
C ALA A 66 -26.39 -3.67 7.82
N GLN A 67 -27.50 -3.16 8.35
CA GLN A 67 -27.88 -1.75 8.23
C GLN A 67 -27.83 -1.23 6.78
N VAL A 68 -28.45 -1.96 5.83
CA VAL A 68 -28.47 -1.61 4.40
C VAL A 68 -27.11 -1.56 3.69
N PHE A 69 -26.01 -1.91 4.36
CA PHE A 69 -24.69 -2.12 3.75
C PHE A 69 -24.39 -3.62 3.66
N PRO A 70 -24.36 -4.20 2.45
CA PRO A 70 -23.86 -5.55 2.26
C PRO A 70 -22.39 -5.61 2.69
N GLY A 71 -22.03 -6.66 3.43
CA GLY A 71 -20.65 -6.97 3.73
C GLY A 71 -19.86 -7.31 2.46
N ILE A 72 -18.58 -7.62 2.64
CA ILE A 72 -17.70 -7.99 1.53
C ILE A 72 -18.18 -9.32 0.93
N GLN A 73 -18.78 -9.23 -0.25
CA GLN A 73 -19.19 -10.41 -1.02
C GLN A 73 -17.98 -11.25 -1.44
N PRO A 74 -18.13 -12.56 -1.67
CA PRO A 74 -17.08 -13.41 -2.22
C PRO A 74 -16.49 -12.87 -3.53
N ASP A 75 -17.32 -12.26 -4.39
CA ASP A 75 -16.87 -11.64 -5.65
C ASP A 75 -15.96 -10.41 -5.45
N ASN A 76 -15.98 -9.82 -4.25
CA ASN A 76 -15.12 -8.69 -3.86
C ASN A 76 -13.82 -9.14 -3.17
N GLU A 77 -13.59 -10.46 -3.04
CA GLU A 77 -12.30 -10.96 -2.61
C GLU A 77 -11.20 -10.48 -3.55
N LEU A 78 -10.12 -9.99 -2.96
CA LEU A 78 -9.03 -9.37 -3.71
C LEU A 78 -7.72 -9.84 -3.12
N ASN A 79 -6.79 -10.25 -3.97
CA ASN A 79 -5.40 -10.41 -3.61
C ASN A 79 -4.56 -9.65 -4.63
N LYS A 80 -3.98 -8.52 -4.22
CA LYS A 80 -3.29 -7.60 -5.12
C LYS A 80 -1.91 -7.25 -4.61
N PHE A 81 -0.94 -7.29 -5.51
CA PHE A 81 0.42 -6.83 -5.25
C PHE A 81 0.64 -5.41 -5.79
N ARG A 82 1.42 -4.62 -5.06
CA ARG A 82 1.94 -3.32 -5.50
C ARG A 82 3.45 -3.31 -5.31
N THR A 83 4.17 -2.83 -6.33
CA THR A 83 5.62 -2.68 -6.29
C THR A 83 5.98 -1.21 -6.46
N ASN A 84 6.91 -0.72 -5.65
CA ASN A 84 7.50 0.61 -5.76
C ASN A 84 9.03 0.47 -5.78
N SER A 85 9.71 1.18 -6.67
CA SER A 85 11.17 1.15 -6.79
C SER A 85 11.70 2.56 -6.93
N SER A 86 12.82 2.85 -6.28
CA SER A 86 13.52 4.13 -6.40
C SER A 86 15.03 3.90 -6.57
N PHE A 87 15.70 4.90 -7.14
CA PHE A 87 17.15 4.99 -7.15
C PHE A 87 17.55 6.41 -6.79
N TYR A 88 18.74 6.55 -6.20
CA TYR A 88 19.32 7.85 -5.89
C TYR A 88 20.83 7.82 -6.13
N VAL A 89 21.36 9.00 -6.39
CA VAL A 89 22.79 9.28 -6.48
C VAL A 89 23.01 10.54 -5.68
N ASP A 90 24.13 10.58 -4.97
CA ASP A 90 24.55 11.69 -4.15
C ASP A 90 26.06 11.90 -4.34
N VAL A 91 26.44 13.15 -4.58
CA VAL A 91 27.82 13.57 -4.74
C VAL A 91 28.09 14.73 -3.80
N GLU A 92 29.04 14.52 -2.89
CA GLU A 92 29.47 15.52 -1.93
C GLU A 92 30.95 15.84 -2.17
N ALA A 93 31.30 17.10 -2.37
CA ALA A 93 32.65 17.55 -2.66
C ALA A 93 33.06 18.75 -1.80
N ASN A 94 34.19 18.63 -1.11
CA ASN A 94 34.89 19.74 -0.50
C ASN A 94 35.79 20.39 -1.55
N VAL A 95 35.32 21.50 -2.15
CA VAL A 95 36.06 22.24 -3.19
C VAL A 95 37.28 22.93 -2.59
N THR A 96 37.14 23.44 -1.36
CA THR A 96 38.22 23.94 -0.49
C THR A 96 37.93 23.50 0.94
N ASP A 97 38.86 23.69 1.87
CA ASP A 97 38.65 23.41 3.31
C ASP A 97 37.50 24.22 3.94
N GLN A 98 37.01 25.24 3.22
CA GLN A 98 35.95 26.14 3.68
C GLN A 98 34.63 25.97 2.89
N TRP A 99 34.62 25.19 1.80
CA TRP A 99 33.48 25.10 0.88
C TRP A 99 33.09 23.65 0.57
N LEU A 100 31.88 23.29 1.02
CA LEU A 100 31.19 22.03 0.71
C LEU A 100 30.13 22.26 -0.37
N VAL A 101 30.11 21.40 -1.38
CA VAL A 101 29.06 21.34 -2.42
C VAL A 101 28.49 19.94 -2.44
N GLN A 102 27.16 19.80 -2.41
CA GLN A 102 26.46 18.51 -2.41
C GLN A 102 25.27 18.52 -3.38
N GLY A 103 24.92 17.36 -3.94
CA GLY A 103 23.73 17.19 -4.77
C GLY A 103 23.58 15.81 -5.39
#